data_AF-A0AA38PNC9-F1
#
_entry.id   AF-A0AA38PNC9-F1
#
_cell.length_a   1.000
_cell.length_b   1.000
_cell.length_c   1.000
_cell.angle_alpha   90.00
_cell.angle_beta   90.00
_cell.angle_gamma   90.00
#
_symmetry.space_group_name_H-M   'P 1'
#
loop_
_entity.id
_entity.type
_entity.pdbx_description
1 polymer ?
#
loop_
_entity_poly.entity_id
_entity_poly.type
_entity_poly.pdbx_seq_one_letter_code
_entity_poly.pdbx_strand_id
1 'polypeptide(L)'
;MNSVNTSTGLSMFELRYGRSPRVLPPLVPSPESQSRRPNSDPDYAASLLGRLSSLEQEARDNLYCAKVLQAYHADRSRGPCDIFEVGDLVLLSTLHRRQAYKKAGEKRVAK
;
A
#
# COMPACT_ATOMS: atom_id res chain seq x y z
N MET A 1 -26.87 -15.66 -15.58
CA MET A 1 -25.88 -16.64 -16.07
C MET A 1 -25.21 -17.31 -14.86
N ASN A 2 -25.99 -18.11 -14.13
CA ASN A 2 -25.58 -18.84 -12.91
C ASN A 2 -25.89 -20.34 -13.10
N SER A 3 -25.53 -20.91 -14.24
CA SER A 3 -25.76 -22.33 -14.52
C SER A 3 -24.60 -23.16 -13.96
N VAL A 4 -24.90 -24.01 -13.00
CA VAL A 4 -24.01 -25.09 -12.56
C VAL A 4 -24.13 -26.28 -13.51
N ASN A 5 -22.99 -26.89 -13.85
CA ASN A 5 -22.99 -28.08 -14.67
C ASN A 5 -23.57 -29.26 -13.85
N THR A 6 -24.56 -29.96 -14.40
CA THR A 6 -25.26 -31.05 -13.69
C THR A 6 -24.37 -32.26 -13.40
N SER A 7 -23.35 -32.52 -14.22
CA SER A 7 -22.47 -33.68 -14.04
C SER A 7 -21.33 -33.45 -13.06
N THR A 8 -20.86 -32.20 -12.93
CA THR A 8 -19.73 -31.86 -12.05
C THR A 8 -20.12 -31.03 -10.83
N GLY A 9 -21.33 -30.48 -10.79
CA GLY A 9 -21.79 -29.57 -9.73
C GLY A 9 -21.07 -28.22 -9.70
N LEU A 10 -20.14 -27.98 -10.63
CA LEU A 10 -19.31 -26.78 -10.69
C LEU A 10 -19.88 -25.76 -11.68
N SER A 11 -19.73 -24.48 -11.37
CA SER A 11 -20.03 -23.41 -12.31
C SER A 11 -19.02 -23.40 -13.46
N MET A 12 -19.40 -22.81 -14.60
CA MET A 12 -18.47 -22.60 -15.71
C MET A 12 -17.24 -21.77 -15.31
N PHE A 13 -17.37 -20.86 -14.35
CA PHE A 13 -16.26 -20.08 -13.82
C PHE A 13 -15.26 -20.98 -13.06
N GLU A 14 -15.75 -21.86 -12.20
CA GLU A 14 -14.92 -22.78 -11.43
C GLU A 14 -14.22 -23.80 -12.32
N LEU A 15 -14.91 -24.31 -13.34
CA LEU A 15 -14.29 -25.21 -14.33
C LEU A 15 -13.20 -24.51 -15.16
N ARG A 16 -13.38 -23.23 -15.47
CA ARG A 16 -12.41 -22.47 -16.28
C ARG A 16 -11.21 -21.96 -15.48
N TYR A 17 -11.42 -21.59 -14.22
CA TYR A 17 -10.41 -20.88 -13.41
C TYR A 17 -9.94 -21.66 -12.17
N GLY A 18 -10.51 -22.85 -11.90
CA GLY A 18 -10.10 -23.72 -10.79
C GLY A 18 -10.36 -23.13 -9.39
N ARG A 19 -11.18 -22.08 -9.29
CA ARG A 19 -11.50 -21.39 -8.04
C ARG A 19 -12.92 -20.84 -8.06
N SER A 20 -13.54 -20.75 -6.89
CA SER A 20 -14.85 -20.12 -6.77
C SER A 20 -14.74 -18.60 -7.01
N PRO A 21 -15.74 -18.00 -7.68
CA PRO A 21 -15.77 -16.56 -7.86
C PRO A 21 -15.91 -15.87 -6.50
N ARG A 22 -15.05 -14.90 -6.22
CA ARG A 22 -15.18 -14.03 -5.04
C ARG A 22 -16.24 -12.98 -5.30
N VAL A 23 -17.50 -13.39 -5.27
CA VAL A 23 -18.64 -12.48 -5.36
C VAL A 23 -18.73 -11.76 -4.02
N LEU A 24 -18.90 -10.43 -4.06
CA LEU A 24 -19.23 -9.69 -2.86
C LEU A 24 -20.48 -10.32 -2.24
N PRO A 25 -20.48 -10.66 -0.94
CA PRO A 25 -21.69 -11.11 -0.29
C PRO A 25 -22.79 -10.07 -0.52
N PRO A 26 -24.05 -10.51 -0.71
CA PRO A 26 -25.14 -9.61 -1.03
C PRO A 26 -25.20 -8.51 0.03
N LEU A 27 -25.27 -7.25 -0.42
CA LEU A 27 -25.41 -6.06 0.44
C LEU A 27 -26.82 -5.98 1.04
N VAL A 28 -27.34 -7.10 1.53
CA VAL A 28 -28.62 -7.17 2.22
C VAL A 28 -28.35 -6.70 3.65
N PRO A 29 -29.10 -5.69 4.14
CA PRO A 29 -28.98 -5.27 5.53
C PRO A 29 -29.29 -6.49 6.42
N SER A 30 -28.32 -6.90 7.23
CA SER A 30 -28.54 -7.89 8.29
C SER A 30 -29.73 -7.45 9.15
N PRO A 31 -30.59 -8.37 9.63
CA PRO A 31 -31.62 -8.02 10.59
C PRO A 31 -31.04 -7.33 11.86
N GLU A 32 -29.77 -7.60 12.19
CA GLU A 32 -29.04 -6.92 13.27
C GLU A 32 -28.70 -5.45 12.94
N SER A 33 -28.48 -5.12 11.67
CA SER A 33 -28.25 -3.72 11.25
C SER A 33 -29.56 -2.93 11.09
N GLN A 34 -30.71 -3.61 11.03
CA GLN A 34 -32.03 -2.97 11.04
C GLN A 34 -32.53 -2.66 12.47
N SER A 35 -32.13 -3.46 13.48
CA SER A 35 -32.51 -3.24 14.88
C SER A 35 -31.57 -2.29 15.62
N ARG A 36 -30.34 -2.11 15.13
CA ARG A 36 -29.38 -1.14 15.66
C ARG A 36 -29.79 0.28 15.27
N ARG A 37 -30.70 0.86 16.05
CA ARG A 37 -30.83 2.33 16.11
C ARG A 37 -29.43 2.89 16.28
N PRO A 38 -29.04 3.99 15.58
CA PRO A 38 -27.77 4.63 15.89
C PRO A 38 -27.83 4.95 17.38
N ASN A 39 -26.94 4.33 18.17
CA ASN A 39 -26.75 4.69 19.57
C ASN A 39 -26.37 6.17 19.52
N SER A 40 -27.36 7.06 19.69
CA SER A 40 -27.18 8.50 19.78
C SER A 40 -26.71 8.83 21.19
N ASP A 41 -25.71 8.06 21.65
CA ASP A 41 -25.09 8.24 22.94
C ASP A 41 -24.01 9.31 22.72
N PRO A 42 -24.27 10.56 23.13
CA PRO A 42 -23.34 11.68 22.86
C PRO A 42 -21.95 11.41 23.45
N ASP A 43 -21.90 10.67 24.56
CA ASP A 43 -20.67 10.28 25.25
C ASP A 43 -19.83 9.29 24.44
N TYR A 44 -20.48 8.38 23.70
CA TYR A 44 -19.78 7.45 22.80
C TYR A 44 -19.17 8.21 21.61
N ALA A 45 -19.91 9.16 21.04
CA ALA A 45 -19.41 9.98 19.94
C ALA A 45 -18.23 10.86 20.39
N ALA A 46 -18.33 11.50 21.55
CA ALA A 46 -17.25 12.34 22.11
C ALA A 46 -15.99 11.52 22.42
N SER A 47 -16.14 10.34 23.03
CA SER A 47 -15.00 9.45 23.31
C SER A 47 -14.35 8.89 22.04
N LEU A 48 -15.15 8.56 21.02
CA LEU A 48 -14.63 8.13 19.73
C LEU A 48 -13.82 9.24 19.05
N LEU A 49 -14.35 10.47 19.02
CA LEU A 49 -13.64 11.63 18.45
C LEU A 49 -12.33 11.92 19.19
N GLY A 50 -12.35 11.86 20.52
CA GLY A 50 -11.13 12.00 21.33
C GLY A 50 -10.09 10.96 20.95
N ARG A 51 -10.50 9.69 20.83
CA ARG A 51 -9.59 8.60 20.42
C ARG A 51 -9.06 8.79 19.00
N LEU A 52 -9.87 9.29 18.07
CA LEU A 52 -9.41 9.58 16.70
C LEU A 52 -8.36 10.69 16.71
N SER A 53 -8.56 11.76 17.48
CA SER A 53 -7.57 12.84 17.59
C SER A 53 -6.24 12.37 18.18
N SER A 54 -6.28 11.50 19.20
CA SER A 54 -5.06 10.96 19.80
C SER A 54 -4.30 10.05 18.83
N LEU A 55 -5.02 9.20 18.08
CA LEU A 55 -4.42 8.34 17.06
C LEU A 55 -3.81 9.15 15.92
N GLU A 56 -4.45 10.25 15.53
CA GLU A 56 -3.90 11.14 14.51
C GLU A 56 -2.60 11.80 14.97
N GLN A 57 -2.56 12.27 16.22
CA GLN A 57 -1.34 12.86 16.80
C GLN A 57 -0.22 11.83 16.88
N GLU A 58 -0.49 10.62 17.39
CA GLU A 58 0.49 9.54 17.45
C GLU A 58 1.01 9.16 16.05
N ALA A 59 0.13 9.10 15.05
CA ALA A 59 0.52 8.82 13.67
C ALA A 59 1.45 9.91 13.10
N ARG A 60 1.18 11.18 13.39
CA ARG A 60 2.03 12.31 12.97
C ARG A 60 3.41 12.23 13.62
N ASP A 61 3.48 11.93 14.91
CA ASP A 61 4.75 11.80 15.65
C ASP A 61 5.57 10.63 15.10
N ASN A 62 4.93 9.49 14.82
CA ASN A 62 5.58 8.33 14.22
C ASN A 62 6.13 8.63 12.82
N LEU A 63 5.38 9.37 11.99
CA LEU A 63 5.86 9.81 10.68
C LEU A 63 7.05 10.77 10.79
N TYR A 64 7.04 11.66 11.78
CA TYR A 64 8.15 12.57 12.02
C TYR A 64 9.41 11.81 12.44
N CYS A 65 9.29 10.90 13.40
CA CYS A 65 10.38 10.02 13.83
C CYS A 65 10.93 9.19 12.65
N ALA A 66 10.05 8.59 11.84
CA ALA A 66 10.45 7.83 10.67
C ALA A 66 11.23 8.70 9.66
N LYS A 67 10.81 9.94 9.43
CA LYS A 67 11.51 10.88 8.54
C LYS A 67 12.92 11.22 9.04
N VAL A 68 13.06 11.46 10.35
CA VAL A 68 14.38 11.73 10.96
C VAL A 68 15.30 10.51 10.83
N LEU A 69 14.79 9.31 11.12
CA LEU A 69 15.55 8.07 10.99
C LEU A 69 15.94 7.78 9.54
N GLN A 70 15.03 8.01 8.59
CA GLN A 70 15.32 7.85 7.16
C GLN A 70 16.43 8.81 6.72
N ALA A 71 16.37 10.08 7.09
CA ALA A 71 17.42 11.05 6.79
C ALA A 71 18.76 10.62 7.39
N TYR A 72 18.77 10.27 8.69
CA TYR A 72 19.97 9.78 9.37
C TYR A 72 20.60 8.57 8.67
N HIS A 73 19.79 7.57 8.30
CA HIS A 73 20.29 6.37 7.63
C HIS A 73 20.70 6.61 6.18
N ALA A 74 20.00 7.47 5.45
CA ALA A 74 20.35 7.85 4.09
C ALA A 74 21.67 8.65 4.05
N ASP A 75 21.88 9.54 5.01
CA ASP A 75 23.09 10.36 5.10
C ASP A 75 24.25 9.62 5.82
N ARG A 76 24.02 8.46 6.45
CA ARG A 76 25.04 7.71 7.20
C ARG A 76 26.29 7.38 6.36
N SER A 77 26.11 7.05 5.09
CA SER A 77 27.20 6.73 4.16
C SER A 77 27.59 7.91 3.26
N ARG A 78 26.97 9.08 3.45
CA ARG A 78 27.26 10.27 2.67
C ARG A 78 28.61 10.84 3.12
N GLY A 79 29.48 11.12 2.16
CA GLY A 79 30.74 11.80 2.41
C GLY A 79 30.54 13.27 2.80
N PRO A 80 31.63 13.99 3.15
CA PRO A 80 31.57 15.43 3.36
C PRO A 80 30.89 16.09 2.15
N CYS A 81 29.94 16.97 2.43
CA CYS A 81 29.21 17.66 1.38
C CYS A 81 30.01 18.90 0.98
N ASP A 82 30.53 18.91 -0.23
CA ASP A 82 31.14 20.10 -0.79
C ASP A 82 30.05 21.17 -1.02
N ILE A 83 30.36 22.41 -0.64
CA ILE A 83 29.49 23.56 -0.90
C ILE A 83 29.81 24.04 -2.32
N PHE A 84 28.84 23.95 -3.22
CA PHE A 84 28.98 24.39 -4.60
C PHE A 84 28.40 25.80 -4.77
N GLU A 85 29.15 26.66 -5.45
CA GLU A 85 28.73 28.01 -5.78
C GLU A 85 28.15 28.09 -7.20
N VAL A 86 27.40 29.16 -7.47
CA VAL A 86 26.81 29.36 -8.80
C VAL A 86 27.93 29.61 -9.82
N GLY A 87 28.08 28.67 -10.77
CA GLY A 87 29.14 28.69 -11.79
C GLY A 87 30.09 27.49 -11.71
N ASP A 88 30.04 26.71 -10.62
CA ASP A 88 30.85 25.50 -10.49
C ASP A 88 30.40 24.41 -11.46
N LEU A 89 31.37 23.77 -12.09
CA LEU A 89 31.14 22.64 -12.99
C LEU A 89 31.19 21.34 -12.20
N VAL A 90 30.05 20.66 -12.10
CA VAL A 90 29.92 19.39 -11.37
C VAL A 90 29.81 18.23 -12.37
N LEU A 91 30.66 17.21 -12.23
CA LEU A 91 30.60 16.03 -13.07
C LEU A 91 29.63 14.99 -12.50
N LEU A 92 28.48 14.81 -13.17
CA LEU A 92 27.51 13.77 -12.81
C LEU A 92 27.89 12.44 -13.48
N SER A 93 28.41 11.48 -12.71
CA SER A 93 28.61 10.12 -13.21
C SER A 93 27.27 9.39 -13.38
N THR A 94 26.90 9.07 -14.62
CA THR A 94 25.68 8.30 -14.93
C THR A 94 25.92 6.80 -15.03
N LEU A 95 27.11 6.31 -14.64
CA LEU A 95 27.57 4.94 -14.86
C LEU A 95 26.57 3.87 -14.36
N HIS A 96 25.93 4.12 -13.21
CA HIS A 96 24.98 3.19 -12.59
C HIS A 96 23.50 3.56 -12.78
N ARG A 97 23.20 4.60 -13.57
CA ARG A 97 21.82 5.11 -13.71
C ARG A 97 20.95 4.20 -14.59
N ARG A 98 21.56 3.43 -15.50
CA ARG A 98 20.88 2.40 -16.29
C ARG A 98 21.30 1.03 -15.77
N GLN A 99 20.45 0.42 -14.95
CA GLN A 99 20.55 -1.02 -14.75
C GLN A 99 20.13 -1.70 -16.05
N ALA A 100 21.13 -2.23 -16.74
CA ALA A 100 20.95 -3.09 -17.88
C ALA A 100 20.32 -4.42 -17.41
N TYR A 101 18.99 -4.53 -17.49
CA TYR A 101 18.31 -5.77 -17.16
C TYR A 101 18.69 -6.86 -18.17
N LYS A 102 19.35 -7.91 -17.69
CA LYS A 102 19.62 -9.13 -18.45
C LYS A 102 18.58 -10.16 -18.10
N LYS A 103 18.08 -10.89 -19.10
CA LYS A 103 17.29 -12.10 -18.84
C LYS A 103 18.22 -13.18 -18.29
N ALA A 104 17.74 -13.97 -17.32
CA ALA A 104 18.55 -15.04 -16.72
C ALA A 104 19.06 -15.99 -17.80
N GLY A 105 20.39 -16.20 -17.85
CA GLY A 105 21.05 -17.04 -18.84
C GLY A 105 21.63 -16.32 -20.07
N GLU A 106 21.29 -15.05 -20.31
CA GLU A 106 21.80 -14.30 -21.46
C GLU A 106 22.97 -13.38 -21.10
N LYS A 107 24.04 -13.43 -21.92
CA LYS A 107 25.24 -12.60 -21.74
C LYS A 107 25.12 -11.19 -22.34
N ARG A 108 24.06 -10.91 -23.10
CA ARG A 108 23.87 -9.62 -23.79
C ARG A 108 22.69 -8.84 -23.23
N VAL A 109 22.87 -7.53 -23.17
CA VAL A 109 21.86 -6.55 -22.76
C VAL A 109 21.20 -6.02 -24.03
N ALA A 110 19.87 -5.91 -24.05
CA ALA A 110 19.16 -5.20 -25.12
C ALA A 110 19.56 -3.71 -25.08
N LYS A 111 20.19 -3.22 -26.16
CA LYS A 111 20.60 -1.83 -26.33
C LYS A 111 19.51 -1.05 -27.05
#